data_AF-A0A953JKR0-F1
#
_entry.id   AF-A0A953JKR0-F1
#
_cell.length_a   1.000
_cell.length_b   1.000
_cell.length_c   1.000
_cell.angle_alpha   90.00
_cell.angle_beta   90.00
_cell.angle_gamma   90.00
#
_symmetry.space_group_name_H-M   'P 1'
#
loop_
_entity.id
_entity.type
_entity.pdbx_description
1 polymer ?
#
loop_
_entity_poly.entity_id
_entity_poly.type
_entity_poly.pdbx_seq_one_letter_code
_entity_poly.pdbx_strand_id
1 'polypeptide(L)'
;MLVLRNRGAAPEDLLRVEWAELTGCRLVQRVAAAAPAAPGQPTRPGAAMPRLPAGEAPKVKDIRLQEHYQTPDGGYRHLDIALEGVELGGFAWPRLRFKLADGGSGPMLEIRARPDWPLMFEAWPGRQADEYGPFLLIGATDLAGAFPARLKSERDRWMLLALVRLLPVAVASAAREAVGDPAEYQGWLDLARRLAEALPREAV
;
A
#
# COMPACT_ATOMS: atom_id res chain seq x y z
N MET A 1 -41.64 -1.88 17.06
CA MET A 1 -41.87 -2.82 15.94
C MET A 1 -42.30 -1.99 14.73
N LEU A 2 -41.36 -1.67 13.84
CA LEU A 2 -41.58 -0.77 12.71
C LEU A 2 -41.89 -1.62 11.47
N VAL A 3 -43.10 -1.47 10.92
CA VAL A 3 -43.52 -2.15 9.68
C VAL A 3 -43.40 -1.15 8.54
N LEU A 4 -42.46 -1.39 7.62
CA LEU A 4 -42.35 -0.67 6.36
C LEU A 4 -43.24 -1.33 5.31
N ARG A 5 -44.27 -0.61 4.85
CA ARG A 5 -45.05 -1.00 3.67
C ARG A 5 -44.42 -0.32 2.44
N ASN A 6 -43.85 -1.13 1.57
CA ASN A 6 -43.35 -0.68 0.27
C ASN A 6 -44.54 -0.52 -0.67
N ARG A 7 -44.86 0.73 -1.06
CA ARG A 7 -45.86 1.03 -2.08
C ARG A 7 -45.13 1.20 -3.41
N GLY A 8 -45.29 0.20 -4.28
CA GLY A 8 -45.17 0.24 -5.74
C GLY A 8 -44.15 1.19 -6.36
N ALA A 9 -42.99 0.63 -6.74
CA ALA A 9 -42.17 1.14 -7.83
C ALA A 9 -41.73 -0.06 -8.69
N ALA A 10 -41.60 0.17 -10.00
CA ALA A 10 -41.29 -0.84 -11.01
C ALA A 10 -39.89 -1.46 -10.81
N PRO A 11 -39.58 -2.63 -11.42
CA PRO A 11 -38.38 -3.42 -11.12
C PRO A 11 -37.03 -2.80 -11.53
N GLU A 12 -37.03 -1.59 -12.07
CA GLU A 12 -35.87 -1.03 -12.80
C GLU A 12 -35.17 0.11 -12.03
N ASP A 13 -35.75 0.57 -10.92
CA ASP A 13 -35.14 1.55 -10.01
C ASP A 13 -34.44 0.86 -8.85
N LEU A 14 -33.34 0.16 -9.15
CA LEU A 14 -32.40 -0.33 -8.16
C LEU A 14 -31.59 0.83 -7.56
N LEU A 15 -32.10 1.34 -6.43
CA LEU A 15 -31.38 1.84 -5.25
C LEU A 15 -29.97 2.42 -5.51
N ARG A 16 -29.92 3.71 -5.87
CA ARG A 16 -28.74 4.55 -5.63
C ARG A 16 -28.79 5.03 -4.18
N VAL A 17 -28.07 4.36 -3.28
CA VAL A 17 -27.93 4.81 -1.88
C VAL A 17 -26.84 5.88 -1.84
N GLU A 18 -27.24 7.14 -1.89
CA GLU A 18 -26.36 8.28 -1.63
C GLU A 18 -26.12 8.37 -0.11
N TRP A 19 -24.94 7.91 0.32
CA TRP A 19 -24.43 8.17 1.67
C TRP A 19 -23.91 9.61 1.75
N ALA A 20 -24.83 10.57 1.75
CA ALA A 20 -24.55 11.90 2.26
C ALA A 20 -25.15 12.00 3.67
N GLU A 21 -24.44 12.69 4.57
CA GLU A 21 -24.84 13.03 5.94
C GLU A 21 -24.48 12.03 7.05
N LEU A 22 -23.20 11.95 7.37
CA LEU A 22 -22.73 11.83 8.75
C LEU A 22 -21.49 12.73 8.94
N THR A 23 -21.74 14.05 8.95
CA THR A 23 -20.72 15.06 9.25
C THR A 23 -20.47 15.12 10.76
N GLY A 24 -19.35 14.55 11.20
CA GLY A 24 -18.75 14.79 12.51
C GLY A 24 -17.42 15.53 12.36
N CYS A 25 -17.42 16.83 12.66
CA CYS A 25 -16.26 17.70 12.98
C CYS A 25 -14.96 17.49 12.18
N ARG A 26 -14.85 18.25 11.09
CA ARG A 26 -13.64 18.44 10.28
C ARG A 26 -12.63 19.32 11.04
N LEU A 27 -11.61 18.71 11.66
CA LEU A 27 -10.43 19.43 12.12
C LEU A 27 -9.57 19.75 10.89
N VAL A 28 -9.71 20.98 10.37
CA VAL A 28 -8.84 21.51 9.31
C VAL A 28 -7.44 21.64 9.90
N GLN A 29 -6.60 20.63 9.70
CA GLN A 29 -5.18 20.74 10.01
C GLN A 29 -4.57 21.69 8.97
N ARG A 30 -4.32 22.94 9.38
CA ARG A 30 -3.56 23.92 8.62
C ARG A 30 -2.19 23.29 8.32
N VAL A 31 -1.96 22.92 7.06
CA VAL A 31 -0.61 22.60 6.57
C VAL A 31 0.17 23.91 6.65
N ALA A 32 1.08 24.01 7.60
CA ALA A 32 2.00 25.14 7.68
C ALA A 32 2.82 25.17 6.39
N ALA A 33 2.81 26.30 5.69
CA ALA A 33 3.69 26.53 4.56
C ALA A 33 5.15 26.38 5.04
N ALA A 34 5.89 25.47 4.40
CA ALA A 34 7.28 25.22 4.72
C ALA A 34 8.10 26.50 4.49
N ALA A 35 8.77 26.99 5.53
CA ALA A 35 9.75 28.06 5.42
C ALA A 35 10.91 27.63 4.50
N PRO A 36 11.52 28.56 3.73
CA PRO A 36 12.66 28.24 2.87
C PRO A 36 13.82 27.70 3.72
N ALA A 37 14.36 26.55 3.29
CA ALA A 37 15.44 25.87 3.98
C ALA A 37 16.72 26.73 3.97
N ALA A 38 17.28 26.97 5.15
CA ALA A 38 18.58 27.60 5.30
C ALA A 38 19.69 26.72 4.68
N PRO A 39 20.63 27.27 3.90
CA PRO A 39 21.73 26.50 3.33
C PRO A 39 22.75 26.16 4.42
N GLY A 40 23.13 24.87 4.54
CA GLY A 40 24.36 24.48 5.23
C GLY A 40 24.26 23.48 6.39
N GLN A 41 23.13 22.80 6.62
CA GLN A 41 23.17 21.66 7.57
C GLN A 41 23.81 20.43 6.91
N PRO A 42 24.86 19.84 7.51
CA PRO A 42 25.39 18.56 7.04
C PRO A 42 24.27 17.52 7.11
N THR A 43 23.96 16.91 5.96
CA THR A 43 23.02 15.79 5.87
C THR A 43 23.55 14.67 6.77
N ARG A 44 22.89 14.44 7.91
CA ARG A 44 23.14 13.23 8.71
C ARG A 44 23.03 12.02 7.78
N PRO A 45 23.93 11.04 7.86
CA PRO A 45 23.76 9.78 7.13
C PRO A 45 22.36 9.24 7.45
N GLY A 46 21.56 8.99 6.41
CA GLY A 46 20.20 8.48 6.55
C GLY A 46 20.21 7.18 7.34
N ALA A 47 19.23 6.98 8.21
CA ALA A 47 19.13 5.76 9.00
C ALA A 47 18.95 4.56 8.06
N ALA A 48 19.84 3.56 8.16
CA ALA A 48 19.74 2.35 7.36
C ALA A 48 18.43 1.58 7.64
N MET A 49 18.08 0.65 6.75
CA MET A 49 17.03 -0.32 7.04
C MET A 49 17.35 -1.11 8.31
N PRO A 50 16.33 -1.42 9.14
CA PRO A 50 16.54 -2.30 10.27
C PRO A 50 17.03 -3.66 9.78
N ARG A 51 17.99 -4.24 10.53
CA ARG A 51 18.44 -5.60 10.30
C ARG A 51 17.52 -6.55 11.04
N LEU A 52 17.00 -7.54 10.32
CA LEU A 52 16.13 -8.55 10.89
C LEU A 52 16.98 -9.57 11.68
N PRO A 53 16.64 -9.87 12.94
CA PRO A 53 17.25 -10.99 13.65
C PRO A 53 17.07 -12.30 12.87
N ALA A 54 18.09 -13.17 12.91
CA ALA A 54 18.05 -14.45 12.23
C ALA A 54 16.82 -15.29 12.66
N GLY A 55 16.02 -15.74 11.69
CA GLY A 55 14.83 -16.55 11.93
C GLY A 55 13.57 -15.75 12.30
N GLU A 56 13.66 -14.43 12.48
CA GLU A 56 12.46 -13.60 12.56
C GLU A 56 11.86 -13.42 11.16
N ALA A 57 10.53 -13.42 11.08
CA ALA A 57 9.79 -13.20 9.84
C ALA A 57 8.52 -12.40 10.16
N PRO A 58 8.06 -11.54 9.24
CA PRO A 58 6.81 -10.83 9.44
C PRO A 58 5.65 -11.81 9.54
N LYS A 59 4.75 -11.53 10.47
CA LYS A 59 3.48 -12.25 10.61
C LYS A 59 2.38 -11.42 9.97
N VAL A 60 1.36 -12.09 9.47
CA VAL A 60 0.14 -11.48 8.95
C VAL A 60 -1.03 -12.38 9.32
N LYS A 61 -2.13 -11.78 9.79
CA LYS A 61 -3.33 -12.52 10.22
C LYS A 61 -4.23 -12.86 9.04
N ASP A 62 -4.46 -11.89 8.16
CA ASP A 62 -5.35 -12.03 7.00
C ASP A 62 -4.81 -11.26 5.79
N ILE A 63 -5.12 -11.77 4.60
CA ILE A 63 -4.72 -11.18 3.32
C ILE A 63 -5.95 -11.20 2.42
N ARG A 64 -6.31 -10.05 1.85
CA ARG A 64 -7.50 -9.91 1.02
C ARG A 64 -7.20 -9.18 -0.27
N LEU A 65 -7.68 -9.73 -1.38
CA LEU A 65 -7.81 -8.99 -2.63
C LEU A 65 -8.93 -7.95 -2.48
N GLN A 66 -8.62 -6.69 -2.78
CA GLN A 66 -9.60 -5.60 -2.81
C GLN A 66 -10.07 -5.34 -4.25
N GLU A 67 -9.16 -5.43 -5.21
CA GLU A 67 -9.43 -5.17 -6.62
C GLU A 67 -8.39 -5.90 -7.48
N HIS A 68 -8.86 -6.51 -8.57
CA HIS A 68 -8.01 -6.94 -9.69
C HIS A 68 -8.44 -6.10 -10.90
N TYR A 69 -7.47 -5.46 -11.55
CA TYR A 69 -7.73 -4.61 -12.70
C TYR A 69 -6.69 -4.82 -13.79
N GLN A 70 -7.15 -4.79 -15.04
CA GLN A 70 -6.31 -4.83 -16.22
C GLN A 70 -6.93 -3.95 -17.31
N THR A 71 -6.11 -3.17 -18.01
CA THR A 71 -6.57 -2.40 -19.17
C THR A 71 -6.80 -3.31 -20.38
N PRO A 72 -7.76 -2.98 -21.27
CA PRO A 72 -8.07 -3.83 -22.43
C PRO A 72 -6.91 -4.05 -23.40
N ASP A 73 -5.97 -3.11 -23.47
CA ASP A 73 -4.76 -3.17 -24.28
C ASP A 73 -3.60 -3.94 -23.60
N GLY A 74 -3.79 -4.37 -22.34
CA GLY A 74 -2.78 -5.03 -21.53
C GLY A 74 -1.61 -4.13 -21.10
N GLY A 75 -1.70 -2.82 -21.36
CA GLY A 75 -0.64 -1.86 -21.02
C GLY A 75 -0.48 -1.62 -19.52
N TYR A 76 -1.51 -1.93 -18.73
CA TYR A 76 -1.48 -1.80 -17.29
C TYR A 76 -2.33 -2.87 -16.61
N ARG A 77 -1.84 -3.37 -15.48
CA ARG A 77 -2.59 -4.24 -14.57
C ARG A 77 -2.15 -4.03 -13.13
N HIS A 78 -3.06 -4.28 -12.18
CA HIS A 78 -2.70 -4.30 -10.75
C HIS A 78 -3.54 -5.27 -9.92
N LEU A 79 -2.97 -5.64 -8.78
CA LEU A 79 -3.68 -6.23 -7.63
C LEU A 79 -3.67 -5.22 -6.49
N ASP A 80 -4.84 -4.82 -5.99
CA ASP A 80 -4.99 -4.04 -4.76
C ASP A 80 -5.18 -5.01 -3.59
N ILE A 81 -4.27 -4.97 -2.63
CA ILE A 81 -4.14 -5.97 -1.57
C ILE A 81 -4.21 -5.28 -0.21
N ALA A 82 -5.06 -5.82 0.66
CA ALA A 82 -5.10 -5.45 2.08
C ALA A 82 -4.48 -6.56 2.93
N LEU A 83 -3.64 -6.18 3.90
CA LEU A 83 -3.09 -7.05 4.94
C LEU A 83 -3.67 -6.64 6.28
N GLU A 84 -4.10 -7.60 7.10
CA GLU A 84 -4.58 -7.35 8.46
C GLU A 84 -3.67 -7.98 9.50
N GLY A 85 -3.46 -7.27 10.61
CA GLY A 85 -2.66 -7.75 11.75
C GLY A 85 -1.23 -8.11 11.37
N VAL A 86 -0.51 -7.18 10.74
CA VAL A 86 0.90 -7.38 10.40
C VAL A 86 1.77 -7.08 11.61
N GLU A 87 2.76 -7.94 11.88
CA GLU A 87 3.69 -7.77 13.01
C GLU A 87 5.13 -8.07 12.58
N LEU A 88 6.08 -7.22 13.00
CA LEU A 88 7.52 -7.42 12.80
C LEU A 88 8.33 -6.49 13.71
N GLY A 89 9.44 -6.96 14.30
CA GLY A 89 10.39 -6.10 15.01
C GLY A 89 9.79 -5.38 16.23
N GLY A 90 8.81 -6.00 16.90
CA GLY A 90 8.07 -5.39 18.00
C GLY A 90 7.02 -4.35 17.60
N PHE A 91 6.84 -4.08 16.30
CA PHE A 91 5.79 -3.21 15.77
C PHE A 91 4.61 -4.02 15.25
N ALA A 92 3.41 -3.42 15.32
CA ALA A 92 2.18 -3.97 14.79
C ALA A 92 1.44 -2.93 13.93
N TRP A 93 0.88 -3.40 12.82
CA TRP A 93 0.04 -2.63 11.91
C TRP A 93 -1.32 -3.34 11.80
N PRO A 94 -2.40 -2.75 12.35
CA PRO A 94 -3.72 -3.36 12.27
C PRO A 94 -4.18 -3.62 10.84
N ARG A 95 -3.83 -2.71 9.92
CA ARG A 95 -4.14 -2.81 8.51
C ARG A 95 -3.04 -2.13 7.68
N LEU A 96 -2.62 -2.79 6.61
CA LEU A 96 -1.82 -2.22 5.53
C LEU A 96 -2.58 -2.39 4.21
N ARG A 97 -2.40 -1.48 3.26
CA ARG A 97 -2.99 -1.59 1.91
C ARG A 97 -2.03 -1.03 0.87
N PHE A 98 -1.89 -1.73 -0.25
CA PHE A 98 -1.01 -1.36 -1.34
C PHE A 98 -1.52 -1.97 -2.65
N LYS A 99 -1.10 -1.41 -3.78
CA LYS A 99 -1.25 -2.07 -5.08
C LYS A 99 0.09 -2.60 -5.56
N LEU A 100 0.10 -3.81 -6.12
CA LEU A 100 1.18 -4.27 -6.98
C LEU A 100 0.76 -4.02 -8.42
N ALA A 101 1.45 -3.11 -9.11
CA ALA A 101 1.17 -2.73 -10.48
C ALA A 101 2.27 -3.16 -11.45
N ASP A 102 1.88 -3.45 -12.69
CA ASP A 102 2.76 -3.72 -13.83
C ASP A 102 2.27 -2.89 -15.02
N GLY A 103 3.08 -1.92 -15.44
CA GLY A 103 2.76 -0.94 -16.49
C GLY A 103 3.85 -0.81 -17.55
N GLY A 104 4.65 -1.87 -17.76
CA GLY A 104 5.71 -1.92 -18.76
C GLY A 104 7.09 -1.38 -18.32
N SER A 105 7.15 -0.50 -17.31
CA SER A 105 8.42 -0.02 -16.72
C SER A 105 8.97 -0.93 -15.61
N GLY A 106 8.32 -2.07 -15.36
CA GLY A 106 8.61 -3.00 -14.26
C GLY A 106 7.59 -2.92 -13.12
N PRO A 107 7.69 -3.84 -12.14
CA PRO A 107 6.76 -3.89 -11.02
C PRO A 107 6.94 -2.69 -10.10
N MET A 108 5.81 -2.13 -9.65
CA MET A 108 5.77 -1.03 -8.70
C MET A 108 4.81 -1.35 -7.55
N LEU A 109 5.18 -0.96 -6.33
CA LEU A 109 4.23 -0.82 -5.24
C LEU A 109 3.62 0.57 -5.27
N GLU A 110 2.30 0.66 -5.28
CA GLU A 110 1.59 1.91 -5.06
C GLU A 110 0.98 1.92 -3.66
N ILE A 111 1.25 3.00 -2.92
CA ILE A 111 0.62 3.28 -1.64
C ILE A 111 -0.08 4.63 -1.74
N ARG A 112 -1.30 4.74 -1.22
CA ARG A 112 -2.08 6.00 -1.24
C ARG A 112 -2.32 6.53 0.17
N ALA A 113 -2.34 7.85 0.29
CA ALA A 113 -2.79 8.56 1.49
C ALA A 113 -4.16 9.21 1.20
N ARG A 114 -5.23 8.47 1.49
CA ARG A 114 -6.62 8.94 1.31
C ARG A 114 -7.50 8.51 2.49
N PRO A 115 -8.62 9.20 2.75
CA PRO A 115 -9.43 8.97 3.96
C PRO A 115 -9.92 7.53 4.18
N ASP A 116 -10.16 6.78 3.10
CA ASP A 116 -10.62 5.38 3.10
C ASP A 116 -9.48 4.34 3.08
N TRP A 117 -8.22 4.80 3.13
CA TRP A 117 -7.04 3.94 3.23
C TRP A 117 -6.44 3.98 4.64
N PRO A 118 -5.82 2.87 5.10
CA PRO A 118 -5.11 2.90 6.37
C PRO A 118 -3.96 3.91 6.32
N LEU A 119 -3.69 4.56 7.45
CA LEU A 119 -2.51 5.41 7.59
C LEU A 119 -1.26 4.53 7.63
N MET A 120 -0.56 4.46 6.50
CA MET A 120 0.61 3.57 6.32
C MET A 120 1.86 4.12 7.01
N PHE A 121 2.11 5.43 6.88
CA PHE A 121 3.32 6.10 7.35
C PHE A 121 3.01 7.11 8.45
N GLU A 122 3.87 7.22 9.46
CA GLU A 122 3.76 8.27 10.49
C GLU A 122 4.00 9.66 9.90
N ALA A 123 4.90 9.76 8.92
CA ALA A 123 5.12 10.96 8.12
C ALA A 123 5.13 10.60 6.64
N TRP A 124 4.16 11.13 5.88
CA TRP A 124 4.01 10.81 4.47
C TRP A 124 5.29 11.12 3.66
N PRO A 125 5.92 10.11 3.01
CA PRO A 125 7.18 10.31 2.30
C PRO A 125 6.99 10.66 0.81
N GLY A 126 5.76 10.53 0.29
CA GLY A 126 5.41 10.80 -1.09
C GLY A 126 5.37 12.30 -1.40
N ARG A 127 5.68 12.64 -2.66
CA ARG A 127 5.60 14.00 -3.18
C ARG A 127 4.61 14.13 -4.35
N GLN A 128 4.11 13.00 -4.83
CA GLN A 128 3.20 12.94 -5.97
C GLN A 128 1.76 12.92 -5.47
N ALA A 129 0.87 13.47 -6.29
CA ALA A 129 -0.57 13.41 -6.09
C ALA A 129 -1.27 13.40 -7.45
N ASP A 130 -2.40 12.72 -7.52
CA ASP A 130 -3.32 12.73 -8.66
C ASP A 130 -4.70 13.26 -8.20
N GLU A 131 -5.72 13.12 -9.04
CA GLU A 131 -7.10 13.53 -8.71
C GLU A 131 -7.70 12.79 -7.50
N TYR A 132 -7.16 11.63 -7.13
CA TYR A 132 -7.58 10.82 -5.98
C TYR A 132 -6.66 11.02 -4.76
N GLY A 133 -5.75 11.99 -4.81
CA GLY A 133 -4.91 12.41 -3.69
C GLY A 133 -3.46 11.94 -3.76
N PRO A 134 -2.71 12.11 -2.65
CA PRO A 134 -1.30 11.75 -2.62
C PRO A 134 -1.07 10.26 -2.79
N PHE A 135 -0.08 9.92 -3.60
CA PHE A 135 0.37 8.55 -3.81
C PHE A 135 1.91 8.47 -3.77
N LEU A 136 2.38 7.25 -3.56
CA LEU A 136 3.78 6.89 -3.50
C LEU A 136 3.97 5.64 -4.35
N LEU A 137 4.86 5.74 -5.33
CA LEU A 137 5.33 4.60 -6.11
C LEU A 137 6.70 4.17 -5.61
N ILE A 138 6.89 2.86 -5.42
CA ILE A 138 8.15 2.26 -4.99
C ILE A 138 8.49 1.12 -5.94
N GLY A 139 9.53 1.30 -6.75
CA GLY A 139 10.06 0.27 -7.63
C GLY A 139 11.27 -0.46 -7.03
N ALA A 140 11.80 -1.43 -7.77
CA ALA A 140 13.01 -2.16 -7.38
C ALA A 140 14.21 -1.23 -7.15
N THR A 141 14.38 -0.19 -7.98
CA THR A 141 15.46 0.79 -7.84
C THR A 141 15.34 1.65 -6.58
N ASP A 142 14.11 1.98 -6.18
CA ASP A 142 13.85 2.70 -4.93
C ASP A 142 14.22 1.83 -3.72
N LEU A 143 13.78 0.56 -3.72
CA LEU A 143 14.06 -0.42 -2.66
C LEU A 143 15.54 -0.71 -2.50
N ALA A 144 16.26 -0.87 -3.62
CA ALA A 144 17.71 -1.08 -3.63
C ALA A 144 18.51 0.18 -3.29
N GLY A 145 17.88 1.35 -3.44
CA GLY A 145 18.52 2.65 -3.33
C GLY A 145 18.32 3.32 -1.97
N ALA A 146 18.23 4.64 -2.00
CA ALA A 146 18.16 5.47 -0.80
C ALA A 146 16.74 5.66 -0.25
N PHE A 147 15.69 5.12 -0.89
CA PHE A 147 14.32 5.35 -0.43
C PHE A 147 14.10 4.89 1.03
N PRO A 148 14.53 3.69 1.44
CA PRO A 148 14.34 3.28 2.83
C PRO A 148 15.04 4.19 3.85
N ALA A 149 16.21 4.73 3.49
CA ALA A 149 16.98 5.63 4.34
C ALA A 149 16.36 7.05 4.45
N ARG A 150 15.40 7.39 3.57
CA ARG A 150 14.64 8.64 3.63
C ARG A 150 13.45 8.58 4.59
N LEU A 151 13.02 7.37 4.99
CA LEU A 151 11.96 7.22 5.97
C LEU A 151 12.46 7.67 7.34
N LYS A 152 11.79 8.68 7.92
CA LYS A 152 12.23 9.29 9.18
C LYS A 152 12.00 8.36 10.37
N SER A 153 10.81 7.74 10.42
CA SER A 153 10.41 6.86 11.50
C SER A 153 11.03 5.48 11.38
N GLU A 154 11.46 4.93 12.52
CA GLU A 154 11.88 3.52 12.60
C GLU A 154 10.71 2.58 12.33
N ARG A 155 9.52 2.90 12.85
CA ARG A 155 8.29 2.15 12.59
C ARG A 155 8.01 2.07 11.09
N ASP A 156 8.19 3.16 10.35
CA ASP A 156 7.96 3.18 8.90
C ASP A 156 8.98 2.32 8.13
N ARG A 157 10.24 2.27 8.60
CA ARG A 157 11.26 1.38 8.01
C ARG A 157 10.95 -0.09 8.28
N TRP A 158 10.52 -0.42 9.50
CA TRP A 158 10.04 -1.77 9.83
C TRP A 158 8.78 -2.16 9.06
N MET A 159 7.86 -1.21 8.83
CA MET A 159 6.67 -1.44 8.01
C MET A 159 7.04 -1.79 6.59
N LEU A 160 7.93 -1.00 5.96
CA LEU A 160 8.39 -1.27 4.61
C LEU A 160 9.09 -2.64 4.53
N LEU A 161 9.93 -2.98 5.52
CA LEU A 161 10.56 -4.29 5.58
C LEU A 161 9.53 -5.42 5.63
N ALA A 162 8.56 -5.31 6.55
CA ALA A 162 7.49 -6.30 6.70
C ALA A 162 6.69 -6.46 5.42
N LEU A 163 6.29 -5.34 4.81
CA LEU A 163 5.52 -5.30 3.58
C LEU A 163 6.25 -6.03 2.45
N VAL A 164 7.50 -5.65 2.18
CA VAL A 164 8.29 -6.20 1.07
C VAL A 164 8.57 -7.70 1.27
N ARG A 165 8.81 -8.12 2.52
CA ARG A 165 8.98 -9.53 2.87
C ARG A 165 7.71 -10.36 2.70
N LEU A 166 6.55 -9.76 2.97
CA LEU A 166 5.25 -10.40 2.80
C LEU A 166 4.79 -10.41 1.34
N LEU A 167 5.39 -9.61 0.44
CA LEU A 167 4.91 -9.48 -0.95
C LEU A 167 4.68 -10.81 -1.66
N PRO A 168 5.61 -11.78 -1.68
CA PRO A 168 5.38 -13.02 -2.41
C PRO A 168 4.18 -13.82 -1.88
N VAL A 169 4.00 -13.84 -0.55
CA VAL A 169 2.88 -14.55 0.09
C VAL A 169 1.57 -13.79 -0.14
N ALA A 170 1.58 -12.46 0.02
CA ALA A 170 0.41 -11.61 -0.16
C ALA A 170 -0.12 -11.67 -1.60
N VAL A 171 0.79 -11.60 -2.57
CA VAL A 171 0.46 -11.67 -3.99
C VAL A 171 0.02 -13.07 -4.39
N ALA A 172 0.65 -14.13 -3.86
CA ALA A 172 0.19 -15.50 -4.10
C ALA A 172 -1.24 -15.73 -3.60
N SER A 173 -1.60 -15.22 -2.41
CA SER A 173 -2.97 -15.30 -1.90
C SER A 173 -3.94 -14.51 -2.78
N ALA A 174 -3.65 -13.24 -3.05
CA ALA A 174 -4.51 -12.36 -3.84
C ALA A 174 -4.69 -12.84 -5.29
N ALA A 175 -3.62 -13.33 -5.93
CA ALA A 175 -3.68 -13.83 -7.30
C ALA A 175 -4.52 -15.12 -7.40
N ARG A 176 -4.51 -16.01 -6.39
CA ARG A 176 -5.40 -17.19 -6.38
C ARG A 176 -6.88 -16.84 -6.43
N GLU A 177 -7.27 -15.69 -5.85
CA GLU A 177 -8.64 -15.19 -5.88
C GLU A 177 -8.98 -14.53 -7.22
N ALA A 178 -7.98 -13.93 -7.87
CA ALA A 178 -8.15 -13.07 -9.05
C ALA A 178 -8.07 -13.81 -10.39
N VAL A 179 -7.19 -14.82 -10.49
CA VAL A 179 -6.79 -15.41 -11.78
C VAL A 179 -6.91 -16.93 -11.76
N GLY A 180 -7.46 -17.48 -12.85
CA GLY A 180 -7.56 -18.92 -13.07
C GLY A 180 -6.41 -19.48 -13.92
N ASP A 181 -5.74 -18.63 -14.71
CA ASP A 181 -4.64 -19.04 -15.58
C ASP A 181 -3.33 -19.22 -14.79
N PRO A 182 -2.70 -20.42 -14.82
CA PRO A 182 -1.44 -20.66 -14.12
C PRO A 182 -0.28 -19.76 -14.58
N ALA A 183 -0.24 -19.37 -15.86
CA ALA A 183 0.83 -18.53 -16.38
C ALA A 183 0.70 -17.09 -15.86
N GLU A 184 -0.53 -16.55 -15.86
CA GLU A 184 -0.83 -15.26 -15.26
C GLU A 184 -0.52 -15.25 -13.74
N TYR A 185 -0.96 -16.29 -13.02
CA TYR A 185 -0.62 -16.46 -11.60
C TYR A 185 0.88 -16.42 -11.38
N GLN A 186 1.65 -17.19 -12.14
CA GLN A 186 3.10 -17.23 -12.02
C GLN A 186 3.73 -15.86 -12.34
N GLY A 187 3.21 -15.14 -13.33
CA GLY A 187 3.64 -13.79 -13.66
C GLY A 187 3.48 -12.80 -12.50
N TRP A 188 2.36 -12.87 -11.76
CA TRP A 188 2.16 -12.06 -10.55
C TRP A 188 3.18 -12.38 -9.46
N LEU A 189 3.47 -13.67 -9.21
CA LEU A 189 4.48 -14.05 -8.23
C LEU A 189 5.88 -13.55 -8.62
N ASP A 190 6.23 -13.58 -9.90
CA ASP A 190 7.55 -13.15 -10.36
C ASP A 190 7.72 -11.63 -10.29
N LEU A 191 6.64 -10.85 -10.47
CA LEU A 191 6.64 -9.42 -10.15
C LEU A 191 6.92 -9.17 -8.65
N ALA A 192 6.23 -9.91 -7.77
CA ALA A 192 6.38 -9.78 -6.32
C ALA A 192 7.79 -10.17 -5.84
N ARG A 193 8.34 -11.27 -6.35
CA ARG A 193 9.70 -11.74 -6.03
C ARG A 193 10.77 -10.74 -6.45
N ARG A 194 10.65 -10.18 -7.66
CA ARG A 194 11.60 -9.15 -8.14
C ARG A 194 11.66 -7.94 -7.22
N LEU A 195 10.53 -7.49 -6.68
CA LEU A 195 10.51 -6.41 -5.68
C LEU A 195 11.10 -6.87 -4.34
N ALA A 196 10.76 -8.07 -3.88
CA ALA A 196 11.28 -8.61 -2.62
C ALA A 196 12.81 -8.77 -2.63
N GLU A 197 13.36 -9.23 -3.76
CA GLU A 197 14.80 -9.42 -3.99
C GLU A 197 15.57 -8.10 -4.15
N ALA A 198 14.88 -7.00 -4.41
CA ALA A 198 15.50 -5.68 -4.54
C ALA A 198 15.95 -5.09 -3.19
N LEU A 199 15.50 -5.64 -2.05
CA LEU A 199 16.00 -5.23 -0.76
C LEU A 199 17.51 -5.54 -0.63
N PRO A 200 18.30 -4.62 -0.06
CA PRO A 200 19.71 -4.89 0.22
C PRO A 200 19.85 -6.15 1.08
N ARG A 201 20.85 -6.99 0.77
CA ARG A 201 21.13 -8.21 1.54
C ARG A 201 21.36 -7.96 3.02
N GLU A 202 21.78 -6.76 3.41
CA GLU A 202 21.97 -6.39 4.80
C GLU A 202 20.65 -6.23 5.58
N ALA A 203 19.52 -6.10 4.88
CA ALA A 203 18.18 -6.12 5.44
C ALA A 203 17.57 -7.53 5.43
N VAL A 204 18.39 -8.56 5.13
CA VAL A 204 18.04 -10.00 5.09
C VAL A 204 18.68 -10.78 6.21
#